data_AF-A0A1A8DF79-F1
#
_entry.id   AF-A0A1A8DF79-F1
#
_cell.length_a   1.000
_cell.length_b   1.000
_cell.length_c   1.000
_cell.angle_alpha   90.00
_cell.angle_beta   90.00
_cell.angle_gamma   90.00
#
_symmetry.space_group_name_H-M   'P 1'
#
loop_
_entity.id
_entity.type
_entity.pdbx_description
1 polymer ?
#
loop_
_entity_poly.entity_id
_entity_poly.type
_entity_poly.pdbx_seq_one_letter_code
_entity_poly.pdbx_strand_id
1 'polypeptide(L)' 'ETEQPAGGLHFIGKKDELIEAKRSFRTVDGRDILIIHHQGVFYAMDCYCYHAGGTLENGDIEEINGKLCIICP' A
#
# COMPACT_ATOMS: atom_id res chain seq x y z
N GLU A 1 -5.43 29.65 -3.24
CA GLU A 1 -5.41 28.31 -2.64
C GLU A 1 -5.42 27.31 -3.78
N THR A 2 -4.40 26.46 -3.86
CA THR A 2 -4.33 25.41 -4.89
C THR A 2 -5.39 24.36 -4.57
N GLU A 3 -6.32 24.14 -5.50
CA GLU A 3 -7.32 23.10 -5.43
C GLU A 3 -6.65 21.76 -5.08
N GLN A 4 -7.06 21.14 -3.98
CA GLN A 4 -6.72 19.74 -3.73
C GLN A 4 -7.34 18.93 -4.88
N PRO A 5 -6.58 18.12 -5.63
CA PRO A 5 -7.17 17.30 -6.67
C PRO A 5 -8.19 16.37 -6.01
N ALA A 6 -9.44 16.43 -6.46
CA ALA A 6 -10.45 15.47 -6.05
C ALA A 6 -9.92 14.07 -6.40
N GLY A 7 -9.69 13.24 -5.38
CA GLY A 7 -9.05 11.94 -5.53
C GLY A 7 -9.70 11.10 -6.64
N GLY A 8 -8.95 10.90 -7.73
CA GLY A 8 -9.38 10.11 -8.87
C GLY A 8 -9.18 8.62 -8.65
N LEU A 9 -9.87 7.80 -9.43
CA LEU A 9 -9.54 6.38 -9.54
C LEU A 9 -8.35 6.22 -10.48
N HIS A 10 -7.31 5.52 -10.01
CA HIS A 10 -6.12 5.23 -10.80
C HIS A 10 -6.06 3.74 -11.15
N PHE A 11 -5.74 3.44 -12.41
CA PHE A 11 -5.48 2.07 -12.82
C PHE A 11 -4.09 1.64 -12.33
N ILE A 12 -4.04 0.61 -11.47
CA ILE A 12 -2.79 0.14 -10.83
C ILE A 12 -2.33 -1.25 -11.32
N GLY A 13 -3.09 -1.93 -12.19
CA GLY A 13 -2.71 -3.21 -12.78
C GLY A 13 -3.86 -4.22 -12.87
N LYS A 14 -3.57 -5.41 -13.41
CA LYS A 14 -4.56 -6.50 -13.46
C LYS A 14 -4.67 -7.19 -12.11
N LYS A 15 -5.89 -7.56 -11.74
CA LYS A 15 -6.18 -8.21 -10.46
C LYS A 15 -5.34 -9.46 -10.22
N ASP A 16 -5.28 -10.37 -11.17
CA ASP A 16 -4.62 -11.67 -10.97
C ASP A 16 -3.10 -11.53 -10.78
N GLU A 17 -2.48 -10.62 -11.53
CA GLU A 17 -1.05 -10.28 -11.41
C GLU A 17 -0.73 -9.70 -10.01
N LEU A 18 -1.62 -8.87 -9.46
CA LEU A 18 -1.46 -8.27 -8.14
C LEU A 18 -1.72 -9.27 -7.00
N ILE A 19 -2.65 -10.21 -7.20
CA ILE A 19 -2.89 -11.32 -6.28
C ILE A 19 -1.65 -12.22 -6.21
N GLU A 20 -1.08 -12.57 -7.36
CA GLU A 20 0.11 -13.42 -7.47
C GLU A 20 1.33 -12.75 -6.81
N ALA A 21 1.53 -11.45 -7.06
CA ALA A 21 2.62 -10.68 -6.48
C ALA A 21 2.52 -10.58 -4.94
N LYS A 22 1.32 -10.67 -4.36
CA LYS A 22 0.96 -10.41 -2.95
C LYS A 22 1.26 -8.99 -2.45
N ARG A 23 2.37 -8.39 -2.88
CA ARG A 23 2.79 -7.03 -2.59
C ARG A 23 3.28 -6.41 -3.89
N SER A 24 2.92 -5.15 -4.13
CA SER A 24 3.40 -4.44 -5.31
C SER A 24 3.50 -2.94 -5.06
N PHE A 25 4.48 -2.32 -5.69
CA PHE A 25 4.75 -0.89 -5.63
C PHE A 25 4.17 -0.16 -6.85
N ARG A 26 3.54 1.00 -6.65
CA ARG A 26 3.07 1.88 -7.72
C ARG A 26 3.28 3.35 -7.36
N THR A 27 3.82 4.13 -8.29
CA THR A 27 3.81 5.59 -8.20
C THR A 27 2.50 6.12 -8.80
N VAL A 28 1.72 6.83 -8.00
CA VAL A 28 0.42 7.42 -8.35
C VAL A 28 0.45 8.90 -7.96
N ASP A 29 0.29 9.80 -8.94
CA ASP A 29 0.34 11.26 -8.73
C ASP A 29 1.55 11.73 -7.89
N GLY A 30 2.72 11.13 -8.14
CA GLY A 30 3.96 11.45 -7.44
C GLY A 30 4.07 10.87 -6.02
N ARG A 31 3.12 10.02 -5.59
CA ARG A 31 3.20 9.27 -4.34
C ARG A 31 3.47 7.80 -4.62
N ASP A 32 4.38 7.25 -3.82
CA ASP A 32 4.74 5.85 -3.90
C ASP A 32 3.86 5.03 -2.95
N ILE A 33 3.05 4.16 -3.53
CA ILE A 33 1.99 3.40 -2.86
C ILE A 33 2.37 1.93 -2.84
N LEU A 34 2.29 1.32 -1.67
CA LEU A 34 2.36 -0.12 -1.47
C LEU A 34 0.94 -0.69 -1.52
N ILE A 35 0.73 -1.61 -2.45
CA ILE A 35 -0.50 -2.39 -2.62
C ILE A 35 -0.25 -3.78 -2.07
N ILE A 36 -1.12 -4.22 -1.16
CA ILE A 36 -1.00 -5.50 -0.45
C ILE A 36 -2.25 -6.31 -0.72
N HIS A 37 -2.09 -7.54 -1.18
CA HIS A 37 -3.14 -8.55 -1.19
C HIS A 37 -2.88 -9.55 -0.04
N HIS A 38 -3.75 -9.51 0.97
CA HIS A 38 -3.64 -10.35 2.16
C HIS A 38 -5.02 -10.88 2.54
N GLN A 39 -5.13 -12.19 2.79
CA GLN A 39 -6.38 -12.86 3.17
C GLN A 39 -7.58 -12.56 2.23
N GLY A 40 -7.33 -12.46 0.92
CA GLY A 40 -8.37 -12.20 -0.08
C GLY A 40 -8.81 -10.74 -0.20
N VAL A 41 -8.18 -9.82 0.52
CA VAL A 41 -8.49 -8.39 0.55
C VAL A 41 -7.30 -7.59 0.05
N PHE A 42 -7.59 -6.50 -0.68
CA PHE A 42 -6.60 -5.51 -1.10
C PHE A 42 -6.55 -4.33 -0.13
N TYR A 43 -5.33 -3.91 0.18
CA TYR A 43 -5.02 -2.72 0.96
C TYR A 43 -4.05 -1.84 0.18
N ALA A 44 -4.11 -0.53 0.37
CA ALA A 44 -3.18 0.43 -0.20
C ALA A 44 -2.76 1.44 0.87
N MET A 45 -1.47 1.76 0.94
CA MET A 45 -0.89 2.74 1.86
C MET A 45 0.37 3.34 1.23
N ASP A 46 0.89 4.44 1.80
CA ASP A 46 2.21 4.93 1.39
C ASP A 46 3.27 3.83 1.57
N CYS A 47 4.20 3.74 0.62
CA CYS A 47 5.26 2.74 0.64
C CYS A 47 6.27 2.99 1.77
N TYR A 48 6.39 4.24 2.22
CA TYR A 48 7.38 4.66 3.19
C TYR A 48 6.75 4.85 4.57
N CYS A 49 7.37 4.28 5.60
CA CYS A 49 6.97 4.41 6.99
C CYS A 49 7.02 5.89 7.40
N TYR A 50 5.94 6.37 7.99
CA TYR A 50 5.83 7.76 8.45
C TYR A 50 6.83 8.15 9.54
N HIS A 51 7.43 7.17 10.24
CA HIS A 51 8.38 7.44 11.33
C HIS A 51 9.74 7.95 10.79
N ALA A 52 10.35 7.22 9.85
CA ALA A 52 11.72 7.49 9.38
C ALA A 52 11.92 7.24 7.88
N GLY A 53 10.84 7.04 7.11
CA GLY A 53 10.90 6.85 5.65
C GLY A 53 11.39 5.47 5.18
N GLY A 54 11.54 4.50 6.09
CA GLY A 54 11.89 3.12 5.72
C GLY A 54 10.80 2.47 4.85
N THR A 55 11.18 1.60 3.92
CA THR A 55 10.20 0.89 3.08
C THR A 55 9.39 -0.11 3.90
N LEU A 56 8.06 -0.04 3.75
CA LEU A 56 7.13 -1.00 4.34
C LEU A 56 6.99 -2.27 3.50
N GLU A 57 7.54 -2.30 2.27
CA GLU A 57 7.39 -3.44 1.34
C GLU A 57 7.80 -4.78 1.96
N ASN A 58 8.80 -4.77 2.84
CA ASN A 58 9.34 -5.96 3.52
C ASN A 58 8.84 -6.14 4.96
N GLY A 59 7.92 -5.29 5.43
CA GLY A 59 7.40 -5.36 6.80
C GLY A 59 6.50 -6.58 7.03
N ASP A 60 6.57 -7.21 8.20
CA ASP A 60 5.68 -8.33 8.52
C ASP A 60 4.23 -7.85 8.69
N ILE A 61 3.27 -8.73 8.42
CA ILE A 61 1.84 -8.44 8.67
C ILE A 61 1.41 -9.28 9.86
N GLU A 62 1.00 -8.60 10.92
CA GLU A 62 0.60 -9.21 12.19
C GLU A 62 -0.79 -8.74 12.63
N GLU A 63 -1.47 -9.55 13.43
CA GLU A 63 -2.70 -9.15 14.08
C GLU A 63 -2.40 -8.51 15.45
N ILE A 64 -2.75 -7.24 15.61
CA ILE A 64 -2.59 -6.49 16.86
C ILE A 64 -3.96 -5.98 17.27
N ASN A 65 -4.47 -6.47 18.40
CA ASN A 65 -5.78 -6.08 18.95
C ASN A 65 -6.93 -6.24 17.94
N GLY A 66 -6.94 -7.36 17.20
CA GLY A 66 -7.96 -7.66 16.18
C GLY A 66 -7.86 -6.81 14.90
N LYS A 67 -6.73 -6.14 14.67
CA LYS A 67 -6.45 -5.38 13.44
C LYS A 67 -5.21 -5.93 12.77
N LEU A 68 -5.28 -6.12 11.46
CA LEU A 68 -4.11 -6.43 10.64
C LEU A 68 -3.25 -5.18 10.50
N CYS A 69 -1.99 -5.29 10.89
CA CYS A 69 -1.02 -4.21 10.91
C CYS A 69 0.23 -4.64 10.14
N ILE A 70 0.77 -3.74 9.33
CA ILE A 70 2.13 -3.91 8.81
C ILE A 70 3.12 -3.37 9.84
N ILE A 71 4.13 -4.16 10.17
CA ILE A 71 5.19 -3.81 11.11
C ILE A 71 6.36 -3.27 10.28
N CYS A 72 6.73 -2.02 10.53
CA CYS A 72 7.93 -1.46 9.90
C CYS A 72 9.14 -2.31 10.30
N PRO A 73 9.96 -2.77 9.35
CA PRO A 73 11.17 -3.53 9.63
C PRO A 73 12.24 -2.70 10.35
#